data_AF-A0A7X6CY63-F1
#
_entry.id   AF-A0A7X6CY63-F1
#
_cell.length_a   1.000
_cell.length_b   1.000
_cell.length_c   1.000
_cell.angle_alpha   90.00
_cell.angle_beta   90.00
_cell.angle_gamma   90.00
#
_symmetry.space_group_name_H-M   'P 1'
#
loop_
_entity.id
_entity.type
_entity.pdbx_description
1 polymer ?
#
loop_
_entity_poly.entity_id
_entity_poly.type
_entity_poly.pdbx_seq_one_letter_code
_entity_poly.pdbx_strand_id
1 'polypeptide(L)'
;MDESQFFHGLLQGFPQLEDLHARHVEFYEERLSHVLLAGVVRWAVGLLSEAGQRSAEEITVLRLTNFIERAYVQGDDEVKELIRFSFVENLPYLGEDGYRICECLTGNLLKMLMER
;
A
#
# COMPACT_ATOMS: atom_id res chain seq x y z
N MET A 1 0.06 -17.06 0.46
CA MET A 1 -0.83 -16.24 -0.37
C MET A 1 -0.04 -15.83 -1.59
N ASP A 2 -0.53 -16.12 -2.78
CA ASP A 2 0.12 -15.71 -4.04
C ASP A 2 -0.25 -14.29 -4.47
N GLU A 3 0.40 -13.78 -5.51
CA GLU A 3 0.17 -12.42 -6.01
C GLU A 3 -1.28 -12.18 -6.46
N SER A 4 -1.92 -13.17 -7.08
CA SER A 4 -3.31 -13.06 -7.54
C SER A 4 -4.28 -12.92 -6.35
N GLN A 5 -4.10 -13.76 -5.34
CA GLN A 5 -4.85 -13.71 -4.09
C GLN A 5 -4.62 -12.40 -3.35
N PHE A 6 -3.39 -11.89 -3.35
CA PHE A 6 -3.04 -10.62 -2.74
C PHE A 6 -3.83 -9.45 -3.35
N PHE A 7 -3.77 -9.29 -4.68
CA PHE A 7 -4.49 -8.20 -5.34
C PHE A 7 -6.01 -8.37 -5.28
N HIS A 8 -6.51 -9.60 -5.34
CA HIS A 8 -7.94 -9.86 -5.14
C HIS A 8 -8.38 -9.40 -3.74
N GLY A 9 -7.64 -9.79 -2.69
CA GLY A 9 -7.90 -9.37 -1.32
C GLY A 9 -7.78 -7.85 -1.12
N LEU A 10 -6.82 -7.21 -1.80
CA LEU A 10 -6.64 -5.77 -1.76
C LEU A 10 -7.86 -5.04 -2.35
N LEU A 11 -8.30 -5.40 -3.56
CA LEU A 11 -9.45 -4.74 -4.19
C LEU A 11 -10.77 -5.01 -3.45
N GLN A 12 -10.95 -6.21 -2.90
CA GLN A 12 -12.11 -6.53 -2.06
C GLN A 12 -12.11 -5.76 -0.74
N GLY A 13 -10.94 -5.56 -0.12
CA GLY A 13 -10.80 -4.85 1.14
C GLY A 13 -10.94 -3.33 1.03
N PHE A 14 -10.63 -2.78 -0.14
CA PHE A 14 -10.56 -1.35 -0.43
C PHE A 14 -11.20 -1.03 -1.81
N PRO A 15 -12.54 -1.05 -1.92
CA PRO A 15 -13.24 -0.79 -3.18
C PRO A 15 -12.91 0.57 -3.82
N GLN A 16 -12.44 1.54 -3.03
CA GLN A 16 -11.96 2.85 -3.52
C GLN A 16 -10.78 2.73 -4.49
N LEU A 17 -10.08 1.59 -4.51
CA LEU A 17 -8.99 1.31 -5.44
C LEU A 17 -9.47 0.82 -6.81
N GLU A 18 -10.77 0.55 -7.00
CA GLU A 18 -11.29 0.05 -8.28
C GLU A 18 -10.98 1.00 -9.44
N ASP A 19 -11.19 2.30 -9.25
CA ASP A 19 -10.87 3.33 -10.26
C ASP A 19 -9.37 3.41 -10.54
N LEU A 20 -8.53 3.26 -9.51
CA LEU A 20 -7.07 3.23 -9.67
C LEU A 20 -6.65 2.00 -10.50
N HIS A 21 -7.21 0.84 -10.18
CA HIS A 21 -6.94 -0.42 -10.87
C HIS A 21 -7.43 -0.38 -12.32
N ALA A 22 -8.64 0.13 -12.58
CA ALA A 22 -9.19 0.25 -13.92
C ALA A 22 -8.31 1.14 -14.81
N ARG A 23 -7.94 2.33 -14.33
CA ARG A 23 -7.03 3.23 -15.06
C ARG A 23 -5.65 2.61 -15.26
N HIS A 24 -5.16 1.85 -14.29
CA HIS A 24 -3.88 1.15 -14.40
C HIS A 24 -3.89 0.14 -15.54
N VAL A 25 -4.90 -0.72 -15.59
CA VAL A 25 -5.04 -1.75 -16.65
C VAL A 25 -5.31 -1.10 -18.00
N GLU A 26 -6.10 -0.03 -18.08
CA GLU A 26 -6.33 0.72 -19.31
C GLU A 26 -5.02 1.31 -19.87
N PHE A 27 -4.20 1.90 -19.01
CA PHE A 27 -2.97 2.58 -19.44
C PHE A 27 -1.83 1.60 -19.79
N TYR A 28 -1.65 0.55 -18.99
CA TYR A 28 -0.56 -0.41 -19.18
C TYR A 28 -0.95 -1.62 -20.03
N GLU A 29 -2.22 -1.73 -20.45
CA GLU A 29 -2.82 -2.89 -21.13
C GLU A 29 -2.81 -4.20 -20.30
N GLU A 30 -2.18 -4.19 -19.13
CA GLU A 30 -2.09 -5.30 -18.19
C GLU A 30 -1.88 -4.82 -16.74
N ARG A 31 -1.98 -5.75 -15.78
CA ARG A 31 -1.70 -5.45 -14.37
C ARG A 31 -0.20 -5.58 -14.07
N LEU A 32 0.54 -4.48 -14.28
CA LEU A 32 1.90 -4.33 -13.73
C LEU A 32 1.88 -4.15 -12.20
N SER A 33 2.03 -5.25 -11.46
CA SER A 33 1.84 -5.33 -10.02
C SER A 33 2.68 -4.36 -9.18
N HIS A 34 3.96 -4.20 -9.52
CA HIS A 34 4.85 -3.26 -8.83
C HIS A 34 4.41 -1.80 -9.01
N VAL A 35 4.01 -1.42 -10.23
CA VAL A 35 3.53 -0.07 -10.53
C VAL A 35 2.19 0.20 -9.86
N LEU A 36 1.28 -0.78 -9.86
CA LEU A 36 -0.01 -0.67 -9.19
C LEU A 36 0.16 -0.50 -7.69
N LEU A 37 1.02 -1.30 -7.04
CA LEU A 37 1.25 -1.19 -5.60
C LEU A 37 1.89 0.15 -5.23
N ALA A 38 2.80 0.67 -6.05
CA ALA A 38 3.32 2.04 -5.88
C ALA A 38 2.20 3.09 -6.04
N GLY A 39 1.25 2.87 -6.95
CA GLY A 39 0.04 3.70 -7.08
C GLY A 39 -0.84 3.67 -5.82
N VAL A 40 -0.98 2.52 -5.18
CA VAL A 40 -1.72 2.36 -3.93
C VAL A 40 -1.05 3.13 -2.79
N VAL A 41 0.29 3.15 -2.72
CA VAL A 41 1.01 3.99 -1.76
C VAL A 41 0.70 5.47 -1.98
N ARG A 42 0.79 5.95 -3.23
CA ARG A 42 0.48 7.36 -3.56
C ARG A 42 -0.97 7.73 -3.21
N TRP A 43 -1.92 6.84 -3.49
CA TRP A 43 -3.31 7.02 -3.10
C TRP A 43 -3.46 7.13 -1.58
N ALA A 44 -2.84 6.24 -0.81
CA ALA A 44 -2.92 6.24 0.65
C ALA A 44 -2.26 7.48 1.28
N VAL A 45 -1.15 7.93 0.70
CA VAL A 45 -0.49 9.20 1.08
C VAL A 45 -1.43 10.38 0.84
N GLY A 46 -2.08 10.44 -0.33
CA GLY A 46 -3.03 11.50 -0.67
C GLY A 46 -4.19 11.60 0.33
N LEU A 47 -4.71 10.45 0.77
CA LEU A 47 -5.75 10.41 1.81
C LEU A 47 -5.32 11.10 3.11
N LEU A 48 -4.07 10.93 3.54
CA LEU A 48 -3.60 11.53 4.80
C LEU A 48 -3.27 13.02 4.68
N SER A 49 -2.94 13.51 3.49
CA SER A 49 -2.65 14.93 3.25
C SER A 49 -3.89 15.81 3.43
N GLU A 50 -5.07 15.28 3.10
CA GLU A 50 -6.35 16.00 3.19
C GLU A 50 -7.07 15.75 4.53
N ALA A 51 -6.56 14.82 5.33
CA ALA A 51 -7.24 14.29 6.50
C ALA A 51 -6.83 14.93 7.84
N GLY A 52 -7.84 15.35 8.60
CA GLY A 52 -7.70 15.62 10.03
C GLY A 52 -7.48 14.34 10.86
N GLN A 53 -7.07 14.49 12.13
CA GLN A 53 -6.93 13.36 13.06
C GLN A 53 -8.27 12.66 13.30
N ARG A 54 -8.26 11.33 13.37
CA ARG A 54 -9.41 10.43 13.57
C ARG A 54 -10.46 10.50 12.47
N SER A 55 -10.05 10.86 11.27
CA SER A 55 -10.87 10.86 10.06
C SER A 55 -11.10 9.45 9.51
N ALA A 56 -12.08 9.31 8.60
CA ALA A 56 -12.36 8.03 7.95
C ALA A 56 -11.20 7.60 7.03
N GLU A 57 -10.50 8.58 6.47
CA GLU A 57 -9.30 8.45 5.65
C GLU A 57 -8.15 7.84 6.46
N GLU A 58 -7.89 8.35 7.66
CA GLU A 58 -6.86 7.79 8.55
C GLU A 58 -7.18 6.34 8.94
N ILE A 59 -8.44 6.04 9.27
CA ILE A 59 -8.88 4.66 9.55
C ILE A 59 -8.68 3.76 8.33
N THR A 60 -8.92 4.28 7.12
CA THR A 60 -8.73 3.54 5.88
C THR A 60 -7.26 3.20 5.65
N VAL A 61 -6.35 4.17 5.88
CA VAL A 61 -4.91 3.95 5.74
C VAL A 61 -4.36 3.01 6.81
N LEU A 62 -4.86 3.10 8.06
CA LEU A 62 -4.56 2.12 9.10
C LEU A 62 -5.02 0.71 8.72
N ARG A 63 -6.21 0.56 8.11
CA ARG A 63 -6.69 -0.74 7.63
C ARG A 63 -5.82 -1.27 6.49
N LEU A 64 -5.40 -0.41 5.56
CA LEU A 64 -4.53 -0.76 4.44
C LEU A 64 -3.17 -1.26 4.94
N THR A 65 -2.47 -0.46 5.75
CA THR A 65 -1.16 -0.83 6.28
C THR A 65 -1.20 -2.14 7.07
N ASN A 66 -2.26 -2.38 7.87
CA ASN A 66 -2.49 -3.66 8.53
C ASN A 66 -2.78 -4.82 7.56
N PHE A 67 -3.45 -4.57 6.44
CA PHE A 67 -3.62 -5.58 5.40
C PHE A 67 -2.28 -5.94 4.76
N ILE A 68 -1.45 -4.95 4.43
CA ILE A 68 -0.12 -5.17 3.84
C ILE A 68 0.82 -5.92 4.82
N GLU A 69 0.79 -5.59 6.12
CA GLU A 69 1.57 -6.32 7.12
C GLU A 69 1.18 -7.80 7.18
N ARG A 70 -0.13 -8.10 7.20
CA ARG A 70 -0.60 -9.50 7.15
C ARG A 70 -0.23 -10.18 5.83
N ALA A 71 -0.33 -9.46 4.72
CA ALA A 71 0.07 -9.95 3.41
C ALA A 71 1.55 -10.31 3.36
N TYR A 72 2.42 -9.52 3.98
CA TYR A 72 3.85 -9.81 4.08
C TYR A 72 4.12 -11.09 4.90
N VAL A 73 3.41 -11.28 6.02
CA VAL A 73 3.58 -12.45 6.87
C VAL A 73 3.08 -13.74 6.19
N GLN A 74 1.98 -13.67 5.46
CA GLN A 74 1.29 -14.84 4.87
C GLN A 74 1.61 -15.07 3.38
N GLY A 75 2.26 -14.09 2.74
CA GLY A 75 2.66 -14.10 1.35
C GLY A 75 3.73 -15.15 1.07
N ASP A 76 3.77 -15.61 -0.17
CA ASP A 76 4.95 -16.27 -0.71
C ASP A 76 6.08 -15.25 -0.94
N ASP A 77 7.20 -15.72 -1.49
CA ASP A 77 8.38 -14.89 -1.66
C ASP A 77 8.15 -13.76 -2.69
N GLU A 78 7.35 -14.01 -3.73
CA GLU A 78 6.98 -13.00 -4.74
C GLU A 78 6.18 -11.86 -4.10
N VAL A 79 5.17 -12.16 -3.28
CA VAL A 79 4.39 -11.13 -2.57
C VAL A 79 5.27 -10.35 -1.59
N LYS A 80 6.19 -11.03 -0.87
CA LYS A 80 7.09 -10.36 0.06
C LYS A 80 8.05 -9.41 -0.64
N GLU A 81 8.63 -9.82 -1.76
CA GLU A 81 9.49 -8.95 -2.58
C GLU A 81 8.69 -7.78 -3.16
N LEU A 82 7.49 -8.03 -3.68
CA LEU A 82 6.61 -6.99 -4.18
C LEU A 82 6.31 -5.93 -3.12
N ILE A 83 5.95 -6.35 -1.90
CA ILE A 83 5.70 -5.43 -0.78
C ILE A 83 6.96 -4.66 -0.42
N ARG A 84 8.13 -5.33 -0.33
CA ARG A 84 9.39 -4.65 -0.03
C ARG A 84 9.70 -3.56 -1.05
N PHE A 85 9.76 -3.92 -2.34
CA PHE A 85 10.24 -3.03 -3.39
C PHE A 85 9.19 -2.05 -3.93
N SER A 86 7.89 -2.35 -3.77
CA SER A 86 6.83 -1.54 -4.39
C SER A 86 5.92 -0.86 -3.37
N PHE A 87 5.88 -1.35 -2.12
CA PHE A 87 5.22 -0.64 -1.03
C PHE A 87 6.24 0.14 -0.20
N VAL A 88 7.19 -0.54 0.46
CA VAL A 88 8.10 0.09 1.42
C VAL A 88 9.02 1.11 0.75
N GLU A 89 9.65 0.78 -0.37
CA GLU A 89 10.52 1.72 -1.10
C GLU A 89 9.77 2.96 -1.65
N ASN A 90 8.45 2.87 -1.83
CA ASN A 90 7.63 3.98 -2.33
C ASN A 90 7.04 4.85 -1.21
N LEU A 91 7.28 4.52 0.06
CA LEU A 91 6.83 5.36 1.18
C LEU A 91 7.64 6.67 1.24
N PRO A 92 7.02 7.79 1.67
CA PRO A 92 7.74 9.05 1.82
C PRO A 92 8.89 8.97 2.83
N TYR A 93 9.97 9.71 2.57
CA TYR A 93 11.07 9.94 3.51
C TYR A 93 10.70 10.96 4.58
N LEU A 94 11.43 10.97 5.69
CA LEU A 94 11.23 11.95 6.77
C LEU A 94 11.40 13.38 6.22
N GLY A 95 10.34 14.18 6.38
CA GLY A 95 10.29 15.56 5.86
C GLY A 95 9.60 15.70 4.51
N GLU A 96 9.23 14.59 3.84
CA GLU A 96 8.38 14.61 2.66
C GLU A 96 6.90 14.67 3.02
N ASP A 97 6.11 15.27 2.12
CA ASP A 97 4.66 15.28 2.25
C ASP A 97 4.10 13.86 2.31
N GLY A 98 3.16 13.63 3.23
CA GLY A 98 2.56 12.32 3.41
C GLY A 98 3.31 11.37 4.34
N TYR A 99 4.45 11.76 4.93
CA TYR A 99 5.22 10.93 5.86
C TYR A 99 4.40 10.31 7.01
N ARG A 100 3.26 10.93 7.36
CA ARG A 100 2.30 10.40 8.34
C ARG A 100 1.86 8.95 8.07
N ILE A 101 1.91 8.46 6.82
CA ILE A 101 1.62 7.05 6.52
C ILE A 101 2.59 6.09 7.25
N CYS A 102 3.83 6.51 7.46
CA CYS A 102 4.86 5.73 8.14
C CYS A 102 4.51 5.51 9.62
N GLU A 103 3.75 6.42 10.23
CA GLU A 103 3.26 6.30 11.62
C GLU A 103 2.19 5.20 11.76
N CYS A 104 1.58 4.77 10.65
CA CYS A 104 0.61 3.69 10.61
C CYS A 104 1.27 2.30 10.48
N LEU A 105 2.58 2.23 10.23
CA LEU A 105 3.28 0.96 10.07
C LEU A 105 3.56 0.30 11.43
N THR A 106 3.55 -1.02 11.43
CA THR A 106 3.88 -1.84 12.60
C THR A 106 4.73 -3.03 12.17
N GLY A 107 5.25 -3.78 13.13
CA GLY A 107 5.84 -5.10 12.87
C GLY A 107 6.97 -5.09 11.83
N ASN A 108 6.82 -5.92 10.80
CA ASN A 108 7.84 -6.13 9.78
C ASN A 108 8.00 -4.93 8.86
N LEU A 109 6.89 -4.28 8.46
CA LEU A 109 6.95 -3.11 7.60
C LEU A 109 7.68 -1.94 8.26
N LEU A 110 7.43 -1.71 9.55
CA LEU A 110 8.15 -0.67 10.30
C LEU A 110 9.65 -1.00 10.39
N LYS A 111 9.99 -2.26 10.66
CA LYS A 111 11.39 -2.70 10.69
C LYS A 111 12.07 -2.47 9.33
N MET A 112 11.42 -2.83 8.23
CA MET A 112 11.95 -2.61 6.88
C MET A 112 12.14 -1.12 6.58
N LEU A 113 11.19 -0.26 6.98
CA LEU A 113 11.33 1.19 6.82
C LEU A 113 12.58 1.72 7.55
N MET A 114 12.88 1.21 8.73
CA MET A 114 14.06 1.63 9.52
C MET A 114 15.38 1.12 8.94
N GLU A 115 15.34 0.13 8.07
CA GLU A 115 16.51 -0.45 7.38
C GLU A 115 16.70 0.13 5.96
N ARG A 116 15.80 1.02 5.52
CA ARG A 116 15.81 1.68 4.21
C ARG A 116 16.81 2.86 4.15
#